data_AF-A0A1U7USH8-F1
#
_entry.id   AF-A0A1U7USH8-F1
#
_cell.length_a   1.000
_cell.length_b   1.000
_cell.length_c   1.000
_cell.angle_alpha   90.00
_cell.angle_beta   90.00
_cell.angle_gamma   90.00
#
_symmetry.space_group_name_H-M   'P 1'
#
loop_
_entity.id
_entity.type
_entity.pdbx_description
1 polymer ?
#
loop_
_entity_poly.entity_id
_entity_poly.type
_entity_poly.pdbx_seq_one_letter_code
_entity_poly.pdbx_strand_id
1 'polypeptide(L)'
;MLHHISSKPIREIIYQKGGKDGNPPDLATIFFETRKKDNKAQIEEIVQADPSLPSIEIIEKCCGPQTRSHVFGFGGGVKAKDLKGGTSSKAELLFALRSTQKENKSLNEENKSLNERLSTLEDEIKEMRKIREYFTAQQSHVPLTTTSPVSTE
;
A
#
# COMPACT_ATOMS: atom_id res chain seq x y z
N MET A 1 17.65 -11.81 38.71
CA MET A 1 17.20 -11.83 37.29
C MET A 1 17.97 -12.92 36.57
N LEU A 2 17.29 -13.96 36.10
CA LEU A 2 17.92 -15.09 35.41
C LEU A 2 18.17 -14.67 33.95
N HIS A 3 19.43 -14.45 33.57
CA HIS A 3 19.79 -14.14 32.20
C HIS A 3 19.67 -15.41 31.36
N HIS A 4 18.49 -15.66 30.78
CA HIS A 4 18.32 -16.67 29.74
C HIS A 4 19.06 -16.20 28.48
N ILE A 5 20.33 -16.53 28.38
CA ILE A 5 21.02 -16.54 27.09
C ILE A 5 20.36 -17.69 26.31
N SER A 6 19.63 -17.35 25.25
CA SER A 6 18.90 -18.31 24.40
C SER A 6 19.81 -19.24 23.59
N SER A 7 21.14 -19.08 23.67
CA SER A 7 22.11 -20.01 23.09
C SER A 7 22.50 -21.10 24.07
N LYS A 8 22.54 -22.35 23.59
CA LYS A 8 23.11 -23.47 24.34
C LYS A 8 24.57 -23.15 24.73
N PRO A 9 25.00 -23.47 25.98
CA PRO A 9 26.38 -23.27 26.40
C PRO A 9 27.37 -23.99 25.48
N ILE A 10 28.47 -23.33 25.10
CA ILE A 10 29.52 -23.89 24.22
C ILE A 10 29.97 -25.28 24.70
N ARG A 11 30.14 -25.44 26.02
CA ARG A 11 30.56 -26.70 26.64
C ARG A 11 29.56 -27.83 26.40
N GLU A 12 28.27 -27.54 26.41
CA GLU A 12 27.23 -28.53 26.16
C GLU A 12 27.21 -28.99 24.70
N ILE A 13 27.37 -28.05 23.77
CA ILE A 13 27.46 -28.35 22.33
C ILE A 13 28.66 -29.23 22.02
N ILE A 14 29.84 -28.88 22.54
CA ILE A 14 31.07 -29.69 22.36
C ILE A 14 30.86 -31.09 22.91
N TYR A 15 30.29 -31.21 24.11
CA TYR A 15 30.04 -32.49 24.75
C TYR A 15 29.07 -33.37 23.94
N GLN A 16 27.95 -32.82 23.46
CA GLN A 16 26.97 -33.56 22.68
C GLN A 16 27.44 -33.95 21.28
N LYS A 17 28.32 -33.15 20.65
CA LYS A 17 28.77 -33.31 19.26
C LYS A 17 30.08 -34.11 19.12
N GLY A 18 30.38 -35.00 20.07
CA GLY A 18 31.52 -35.92 19.99
C GLY A 18 32.67 -35.60 20.94
N GLY A 19 32.64 -34.47 21.66
CA GLY A 19 33.65 -34.14 22.67
C GLY A 19 33.72 -35.15 23.82
N LYS A 20 32.61 -35.83 24.14
CA LYS A 20 32.59 -36.94 25.11
C LYS A 20 33.42 -38.15 24.66
N ASP A 21 33.57 -38.34 23.35
CA ASP A 21 34.25 -39.47 22.73
C ASP A 21 35.68 -39.10 22.27
N GLY A 22 36.21 -37.96 22.75
CA GLY A 22 37.53 -37.45 22.37
C GLY A 22 37.61 -36.83 20.97
N ASN A 23 36.49 -36.71 20.27
CA ASN A 23 36.39 -36.17 18.91
C ASN A 23 35.55 -34.88 18.91
N PRO A 24 36.10 -33.74 19.37
CA PRO A 24 35.36 -32.50 19.45
C PRO A 24 34.97 -31.99 18.04
N PRO A 25 33.80 -31.36 17.90
CA PRO A 25 33.39 -30.73 16.65
C PRO A 25 34.33 -29.58 16.27
N ASP A 26 34.40 -29.28 14.97
CA ASP A 26 35.16 -28.12 14.50
C ASP A 26 34.55 -26.78 14.96
N LEU A 27 35.33 -25.70 14.85
CA LEU A 27 34.90 -24.37 15.26
C LEU A 27 33.66 -23.90 14.50
N ALA A 28 33.54 -24.21 13.21
CA ALA A 28 32.41 -23.84 12.39
C ALA A 28 31.09 -24.43 12.93
N THR A 29 31.13 -25.71 13.31
CA THR A 29 30.01 -26.45 13.90
C THR A 29 29.65 -25.89 15.28
N ILE A 30 30.64 -25.55 16.11
CA ILE A 30 30.41 -24.93 17.41
C ILE A 30 29.74 -23.56 17.25
N PHE A 31 30.25 -22.72 16.35
CA PHE A 31 29.65 -21.40 16.06
C PHE A 31 28.24 -21.52 15.48
N PHE A 32 28.01 -22.48 14.59
CA PHE A 32 26.70 -22.72 14.02
C PHE A 32 25.69 -23.11 15.08
N GLU A 33 25.98 -24.13 15.90
CA GLU A 33 25.04 -24.64 16.91
C GLU A 33 24.81 -23.66 18.06
N THR A 34 25.80 -22.84 18.43
CA THR A 34 25.61 -21.78 19.45
C THR A 34 24.74 -20.64 18.94
N ARG A 35 24.75 -20.36 17.64
CA ARG A 35 23.99 -19.27 17.00
C ARG A 35 22.68 -19.73 16.38
N LYS A 36 22.47 -21.03 16.26
CA LYS A 36 21.25 -21.65 15.76
C LYS A 36 20.10 -21.28 16.70
N LYS A 37 19.19 -20.43 16.22
CA LYS A 37 17.91 -20.22 16.89
C LYS A 37 16.92 -21.23 16.33
N ASP A 38 16.14 -21.89 17.20
CA ASP A 38 15.19 -22.96 16.86
C ASP A 38 13.92 -22.46 16.13
N ASN A 39 14.03 -21.37 15.36
CA ASN A 39 12.89 -20.72 14.70
C ASN A 39 12.49 -21.43 13.40
N LYS A 40 13.28 -22.42 12.95
CA LYS A 40 13.07 -23.10 11.67
C LYS A 40 11.72 -23.83 11.62
N ALA A 41 11.37 -24.56 12.68
CA ALA A 41 10.11 -25.30 12.76
C ALA A 41 8.90 -24.35 12.76
N GLN A 42 9.00 -23.22 13.46
CA GLN A 42 7.95 -22.19 13.49
C GLN A 42 7.76 -21.53 12.12
N ILE A 43 8.84 -21.28 11.40
CA ILE A 43 8.76 -20.73 10.03
C ILE A 43 8.06 -21.72 9.09
N GLU A 44 8.43 -23.00 9.14
CA GLU A 44 7.81 -24.06 8.33
C GLU A 44 6.31 -24.21 8.65
N GLU A 45 5.93 -24.13 9.92
CA GLU A 45 4.53 -24.17 10.36
C GLU A 45 3.72 -22.98 9.83
N ILE A 46 4.25 -21.75 9.91
CA ILE A 46 3.55 -20.55 9.41
C ILE A 46 3.41 -20.58 7.89
N VAL A 47 4.45 -21.04 7.16
CA VAL A 47 4.40 -21.18 5.70
C VAL A 47 3.36 -22.22 5.27
N GLN A 48 3.22 -23.31 6.02
CA GLN A 48 2.19 -24.31 5.74
C GLN A 48 0.78 -23.81 6.06
N ALA A 49 0.62 -23.02 7.13
CA ALA A 49 -0.67 -22.46 7.52
C ALA A 49 -1.14 -21.36 6.56
N ASP A 50 -0.23 -20.52 6.07
CA ASP A 50 -0.53 -19.47 5.10
C ASP A 50 0.63 -19.26 4.11
N PRO A 51 0.62 -19.94 2.96
CA PRO A 51 1.66 -19.81 1.95
C PRO A 51 1.62 -18.47 1.20
N SER A 52 0.55 -17.68 1.36
CA SER A 52 0.41 -16.36 0.71
C SER A 52 1.04 -15.22 1.51
N LEU A 53 1.40 -15.48 2.77
CA LEU A 53 1.98 -14.49 3.66
C LEU A 53 3.35 -14.01 3.13
N PRO A 54 3.61 -12.69 3.08
CA PRO A 54 4.91 -12.20 2.63
C PRO A 54 6.01 -12.62 3.61
N SER A 55 7.20 -12.94 3.07
CA SER A 55 8.30 -13.52 3.85
C SER A 55 8.72 -12.65 5.04
N ILE A 56 8.58 -11.32 4.96
CA ILE A 56 8.89 -10.42 6.07
C ILE A 56 7.94 -10.62 7.26
N GLU A 57 6.65 -10.80 7.02
CA GLU A 57 5.65 -11.03 8.08
C GLU A 57 5.85 -12.41 8.73
N ILE A 58 6.24 -13.42 7.94
CA ILE A 58 6.57 -14.75 8.45
C ILE A 58 7.74 -14.66 9.44
N ILE A 59 8.80 -13.92 9.06
CA ILE A 59 9.97 -13.73 9.92
C ILE A 59 9.62 -12.90 11.16
N GLU A 60 8.82 -11.84 11.01
CA GLU A 60 8.40 -10.99 12.14
C GLU A 60 7.55 -11.76 13.17
N LYS A 61 6.69 -12.67 12.72
CA LYS A 61 5.92 -13.55 13.62
C LYS A 61 6.83 -14.47 14.44
N CYS A 62 7.89 -15.01 13.86
CA CYS A 62 8.82 -15.91 14.56
C CYS A 62 9.88 -15.17 15.39
N CYS A 63 10.27 -13.96 14.97
CA CYS A 63 11.51 -13.32 15.43
C CYS A 63 11.30 -11.93 16.02
N GLY A 64 10.04 -11.46 16.09
CA GLY A 64 9.66 -10.11 16.49
C GLY A 64 9.87 -9.09 15.37
N PRO A 65 9.45 -7.81 15.59
CA PRO A 65 9.57 -6.74 14.61
C PRO A 65 10.98 -6.63 14.04
N GLN A 66 11.11 -6.59 12.71
CA GLN A 66 12.42 -6.51 12.04
C GLN A 66 12.71 -5.09 11.58
N THR A 67 13.94 -4.64 11.77
CA THR A 67 14.38 -3.35 11.22
C THR A 67 14.74 -3.53 9.74
N ARG A 68 14.41 -2.54 8.89
CA ARG A 68 14.76 -2.57 7.45
C ARG A 68 16.25 -2.81 7.15
N SER A 69 17.13 -2.49 8.09
CA SER A 69 18.59 -2.70 7.98
C SER A 69 19.03 -4.12 8.37
N HIS A 70 18.20 -4.88 9.08
CA HIS A 70 18.54 -6.20 9.60
C HIS A 70 17.28 -7.05 9.74
N VAL A 71 17.14 -8.04 8.84
CA VAL A 71 16.07 -9.04 8.89
C VAL A 71 16.68 -10.38 9.35
N PHE A 72 16.14 -10.91 10.43
CA PHE A 72 16.51 -12.20 11.00
C PHE A 72 16.31 -13.36 10.00
N GLY A 73 17.20 -14.34 9.97
CA GLY A 73 17.07 -15.52 9.11
C GLY A 73 17.63 -15.38 7.68
N PHE A 74 17.87 -14.15 7.20
CA PHE A 74 18.73 -13.92 6.03
C PHE A 74 20.20 -13.97 6.43
N GLY A 75 20.67 -15.14 6.83
CA GLY A 75 22.09 -15.41 7.02
C GLY A 75 22.80 -15.44 5.66
N GLY A 76 23.89 -14.68 5.50
CA GLY A 76 24.77 -14.80 4.32
C GLY A 76 24.79 -13.61 3.36
N GLY A 77 24.46 -12.39 3.80
CA GLY A 77 24.77 -11.21 2.99
C GLY A 77 23.89 -11.04 1.76
N VAL A 78 22.59 -11.38 1.87
CA VAL A 78 21.59 -10.90 0.92
C VAL A 78 21.55 -9.38 1.05
N LYS A 79 22.16 -8.69 0.09
CA LYS A 79 22.21 -7.23 0.02
C LYS A 79 20.90 -6.76 -0.61
N ALA A 80 20.51 -5.51 -0.37
CA ALA A 80 19.34 -4.91 -1.02
C ALA A 80 19.32 -5.06 -2.57
N LYS A 81 20.49 -5.30 -3.19
CA LYS A 81 20.65 -5.59 -4.61
C LYS A 81 20.08 -6.95 -5.04
N ASP A 82 20.03 -7.93 -4.13
CA ASP A 82 19.60 -9.31 -4.40
C ASP A 82 18.06 -9.44 -4.30
N LEU A 83 17.40 -8.46 -3.69
CA LEU A 83 15.93 -8.29 -3.68
C LEU A 83 15.41 -7.49 -4.89
N LYS A 84 16.29 -7.10 -5.82
CA LYS A 84 15.96 -6.19 -6.91
C LYS A 84 15.35 -6.95 -8.09
N GLY A 85 14.07 -7.33 -7.96
CA GLY A 85 13.24 -7.69 -9.11
C GLY A 85 13.27 -6.56 -10.15
N GLY A 86 13.40 -6.91 -11.43
CA GLY A 86 13.75 -6.04 -12.57
C GLY A 86 13.45 -4.55 -12.38
N THR A 87 14.43 -3.79 -11.90
CA THR A 87 14.23 -2.36 -11.65
C THR A 87 14.59 -1.54 -12.86
N SER A 88 13.62 -0.74 -13.32
CA SER A 88 13.84 0.46 -14.09
C SER A 88 15.07 1.24 -13.59
N SER A 89 15.87 1.76 -14.51
CA SER A 89 17.09 2.50 -14.17
C SER A 89 16.75 3.77 -13.37
N LYS A 90 17.69 4.26 -12.55
CA LYS A 90 17.50 5.53 -11.82
C LYS A 90 17.11 6.69 -12.76
N ALA A 91 17.63 6.67 -13.99
CA ALA A 91 17.34 7.67 -15.00
C ALA A 91 15.89 7.57 -15.51
N GLU A 92 15.41 6.36 -15.81
CA GLU A 92 14.01 6.13 -16.19
C GLU A 92 13.03 6.53 -15.09
N LEU A 93 13.33 6.21 -13.82
CA LEU A 93 12.48 6.62 -12.70
C LEU A 93 12.39 8.15 -12.56
N LEU A 94 13.51 8.85 -12.73
CA LEU A 94 13.54 10.31 -12.70
C LEU A 94 12.80 10.92 -13.90
N PHE A 95 12.89 10.29 -15.07
CA PHE A 95 12.16 10.70 -16.26
C PHE A 95 10.65 10.54 -16.05
N ALA A 96 10.21 9.37 -15.60
CA ALA A 96 8.82 9.08 -15.29
C ALA A 96 8.27 10.05 -14.24
N LEU A 97 9.02 10.32 -13.16
CA LEU A 97 8.63 11.26 -12.11
C LEU A 97 8.44 12.69 -12.63
N ARG A 98 9.34 13.16 -13.49
CA ARG A 98 9.22 14.50 -14.09
C ARG A 98 8.05 14.58 -15.07
N SER A 99 7.83 13.52 -15.85
CA SER A 99 6.72 13.43 -16.79
C SER A 99 5.38 13.50 -16.07
N THR A 100 5.19 12.67 -15.03
CA THR A 100 3.96 12.66 -14.23
C THR A 100 3.75 13.98 -13.49
N GLN A 101 4.82 14.61 -12.98
CA GLN A 101 4.71 15.94 -12.36
C GLN A 101 4.24 17.01 -13.35
N LYS A 102 4.70 16.95 -14.61
CA LYS A 102 4.28 17.91 -15.65
C LYS A 102 2.81 17.67 -16.06
N GLU A 103 2.42 16.42 -16.21
CA GLU A 103 1.04 16.02 -16.51
C GLU A 103 0.09 16.49 -15.41
N ASN A 104 0.42 16.23 -14.14
CA ASN A 104 -0.40 16.65 -13.00
C ASN A 104 -0.60 18.17 -12.93
N LYS A 105 0.43 18.96 -13.28
CA LYS A 105 0.29 20.43 -13.38
C LYS A 105 -0.68 20.81 -14.50
N SER A 106 -0.57 20.19 -15.66
CA SER A 106 -1.48 20.45 -16.78
C SER A 106 -2.93 20.14 -16.41
N LEU A 107 -3.17 18.98 -15.79
CA LEU A 107 -4.50 18.55 -15.36
C LEU A 107 -5.09 19.47 -14.29
N ASN A 108 -4.26 19.96 -13.36
CA ASN A 108 -4.71 20.91 -12.34
C ASN A 108 -5.18 22.23 -12.96
N GLU A 109 -4.46 22.72 -13.98
CA GLU A 109 -4.79 23.96 -14.66
C GLU A 109 -6.06 23.81 -15.51
N GLU A 110 -6.23 22.65 -16.15
CA GLU A 110 -7.48 22.29 -16.85
C GLU A 110 -8.67 22.21 -15.89
N ASN A 111 -8.51 21.56 -14.74
CA ASN A 111 -9.56 21.47 -13.72
C ASN A 111 -9.98 22.86 -13.22
N LYS A 112 -9.02 23.78 -13.04
CA LYS A 112 -9.32 25.17 -12.68
C LYS A 112 -10.16 25.85 -13.75
N SER A 113 -9.76 25.72 -15.02
CA SER A 113 -10.51 26.27 -16.16
C SER A 113 -11.93 25.71 -16.26
N LEU A 114 -12.10 24.40 -16.07
CA LEU A 114 -13.41 23.75 -16.08
C LEU A 114 -14.29 24.25 -14.94
N ASN A 115 -13.74 24.44 -13.74
CA ASN A 115 -14.49 24.98 -12.61
C ASN A 115 -15.01 26.41 -12.87
N GLU A 116 -14.19 27.28 -13.46
CA GLU A 116 -14.63 28.64 -13.84
C GLU A 116 -15.78 28.60 -14.87
N ARG A 117 -15.68 27.69 -15.86
CA ARG A 117 -16.73 27.49 -16.86
C ARG A 117 -18.03 26.96 -16.25
N LEU A 118 -17.92 26.02 -15.30
CA LEU A 118 -19.09 25.50 -14.58
C LEU A 118 -19.75 26.59 -13.74
N SER A 119 -18.98 27.42 -13.05
CA SER A 119 -19.52 28.57 -12.30
C SER A 119 -20.29 29.52 -13.21
N THR A 120 -19.75 29.81 -14.40
CA THR A 120 -20.43 30.66 -15.40
C THR A 120 -21.76 30.06 -15.84
N LEU A 121 -21.78 28.75 -16.14
CA LEU A 121 -22.99 28.06 -16.55
C LEU A 121 -24.04 27.98 -15.42
N GLU A 122 -23.61 27.81 -14.17
CA GLU A 122 -24.52 27.83 -13.02
C GLU A 122 -25.24 29.18 -12.88
N ASP A 123 -24.52 30.28 -13.10
CA ASP A 123 -25.10 31.63 -13.10
C ASP A 123 -26.08 31.83 -14.26
N GLU A 124 -25.74 31.39 -15.48
CA GLU A 124 -26.64 31.45 -16.64
C GLU A 124 -27.93 30.63 -16.41
N ILE A 125 -27.81 29.43 -15.85
CA ILE A 125 -28.97 28.58 -15.50
C ILE A 125 -29.84 29.25 -14.44
N LYS A 126 -29.23 29.94 -13.49
CA LYS A 126 -29.96 30.68 -12.45
C LYS A 126 -30.74 31.84 -13.03
N GLU A 127 -30.17 32.59 -13.98
CA GLU A 127 -30.88 33.65 -14.70
C GLU A 127 -32.01 33.10 -15.57
N MET A 128 -31.76 32.02 -16.33
CA MET A 128 -32.82 31.35 -17.10
C MET A 128 -33.97 30.87 -16.22
N ARG A 129 -33.69 30.36 -15.01
CA ARG A 129 -34.72 29.96 -14.05
C ARG A 129 -35.60 31.13 -13.62
N LYS A 130 -35.00 32.28 -13.29
CA LYS A 130 -35.74 33.50 -12.94
C LYS A 130 -36.64 33.97 -14.08
N ILE A 131 -36.12 33.98 -15.31
CA ILE A 131 -36.87 34.34 -16.50
C ILE A 131 -38.06 33.39 -16.69
N ARG A 132 -37.83 32.07 -16.59
CA ARG A 132 -38.89 31.07 -16.70
C ARG A 132 -39.97 31.27 -15.64
N GLU A 133 -39.59 31.50 -14.38
CA GLU A 133 -40.51 31.77 -13.27
C GLU A 133 -41.39 33.00 -13.55
N TYR A 134 -40.79 34.09 -14.04
CA TYR A 134 -41.52 35.29 -14.45
C TYR A 134 -42.55 35.01 -15.55
N PHE A 135 -42.18 34.27 -16.60
CA PHE A 135 -43.12 33.90 -17.67
C PHE A 135 -44.24 32.98 -17.19
N THR A 136 -43.95 32.01 -16.33
CA THR A 136 -44.98 31.13 -15.75
C THR A 136 -45.97 31.91 -14.88
N ALA A 137 -45.51 32.90 -14.12
CA ALA A 137 -46.37 33.75 -13.31
C ALA A 137 -47.28 34.66 -14.17
N GLN A 138 -46.80 35.12 -15.33
CA GLN A 138 -47.64 35.89 -16.26
C GLN A 138 -48.68 35.04 -17.00
N GLN A 139 -48.35 33.79 -17.37
CA GLN A 139 -49.32 32.89 -18.03
C GLN A 139 -50.50 32.50 -17.13
N SER A 140 -50.35 32.47 -15.80
CA SER A 140 -51.47 32.22 -14.88
C SER A 140 -52.46 33.40 -14.78
N HIS A 141 -52.13 34.57 -15.32
CA HIS A 141 -52.99 35.76 -15.28
C HIS A 141 -53.81 36.01 -16.55
N VAL A 142 -53.76 35.13 -17.56
CA VAL A 142 -54.62 35.23 -18.75
C VAL A 142 -55.88 34.38 -18.55
N PRO A 143 -57.07 34.97 -18.37
CA PRO A 143 -58.31 34.20 -18.35
C PRO A 143 -58.55 33.63 -19.77
N LEU A 144 -58.88 32.34 -19.85
CA LEU A 144 -59.36 31.70 -21.07
C LEU A 144 -60.67 32.41 -21.50
N THR A 145 -60.57 33.42 -22.36
CA THR A 145 -61.74 34.15 -22.85
C THR A 145 -62.26 33.43 -24.09
N THR A 146 -62.81 32.23 -23.89
CA THR A 146 -63.61 31.54 -24.92
C THR A 146 -65.06 31.96 -24.72
N THR A 147 -65.42 33.13 -25.24
CA THR A 147 -66.83 33.53 -25.41
C THR A 147 -67.10 33.74 -26.88
N SER A 148 -67.83 32.81 -27.48
CA SER A 148 -68.71 33.10 -28.61
C SER A 148 -69.92 32.17 -28.52
N PRO A 149 -71.11 32.67 -28.14
CA PRO A 149 -72.36 31.94 -28.31
C PRO A 149 -72.89 32.26 -29.72
N VAL A 150 -73.01 31.25 -30.58
CA VAL A 150 -73.87 31.36 -31.76
C VAL A 150 -75.15 30.63 -31.41
N SER A 151 -76.18 31.41 -31.08
CA SER A 151 -77.57 30.96 -31.03
C SER A 151 -78.07 30.79 -32.46
N THR A 152 -78.57 29.60 -32.78
CA THR A 152 -79.39 29.34 -33.96
C THR A 152 -80.87 29.48 -33.59
N GLU A 153 -81.53 30.42 -34.25
CA GLU A 153 -82.97 30.42 -34.51
C GLU A 153 -83.19 30.01 -35.98
#